data_AF-A0A7V1LPS6-F1
#
_entry.id   AF-A0A7V1LPS6-F1
#
_cell.length_a   1.000
_cell.length_b   1.000
_cell.length_c   1.000
_cell.angle_alpha   90.00
_cell.angle_beta   90.00
_cell.angle_gamma   90.00
#
_symmetry.space_group_name_H-M   'P 1'
#
loop_
_entity.id
_entity.type
_entity.pdbx_description
1 polymer ?
#
loop_
_entity_poly.entity_id
_entity_poly.type
_entity_poly.pdbx_seq_one_letter_code
_entity_poly.pdbx_strand_id
1 'polypeptide(L)'
;MGKATGFLEYKRAGGRELPVGERLRHFGRFTLLPDDETLNRQGARCMDCGVPFCHSSFGCPLGNLIPEWNDFVYRNQWQEAYERLEITNNFPEFTGHLCPAPCETACTLSINDSPVTIKQLELAIIERAFREGWVVPRPPDRLSGKSVAVIGSGPAGLAAAQQLRRNGHGVTVFERSAKIGGLLRYGIPDFKLEKHILDRRLQQMAAEGVVFKTDAAIGEDLSMRYLRKTFDVILIATGAGRPRALEVPGADLRGVHFAMEYLSRANCLVSGETDDRQPITAGGKNVLVIGGGDTGSDCVGTANRQGAKKVYQFEIMPKPGEWRHSHNPQWPHRPHILRTTSSHREGCEREWA
;
A
#
# COMPACT_ATOMS: atom_id res chain seq x y z
N MET A 1 27.65 -7.72 -0.18
CA MET A 1 26.48 -6.88 0.17
C MET A 1 26.15 -7.05 1.65
N GLY A 2 25.96 -5.97 2.40
CA GLY A 2 25.82 -6.02 3.86
C GLY A 2 27.13 -6.37 4.58
N LYS A 3 27.04 -6.58 5.90
CA LYS A 3 28.18 -7.04 6.70
C LYS A 3 28.15 -8.58 6.73
N ALA A 4 29.26 -9.24 6.39
CA ALA A 4 29.33 -10.71 6.30
C ALA A 4 28.80 -11.44 7.55
N THR A 5 28.98 -10.86 8.75
CA THR A 5 28.51 -11.40 10.04
C THR A 5 27.36 -10.59 10.65
N GLY A 6 26.81 -9.60 9.94
CA GLY A 6 25.85 -8.64 10.51
C GLY A 6 24.56 -9.28 11.03
N PHE A 7 24.11 -10.38 10.42
CA PHE A 7 22.94 -11.13 10.90
C PHE A 7 23.18 -11.89 12.21
N LEU A 8 24.43 -12.22 12.54
CA LEU A 8 24.81 -12.84 13.82
C LEU A 8 24.95 -11.79 14.93
N GLU A 9 25.44 -10.59 14.58
CA GLU A 9 25.77 -9.54 15.53
C GLU A 9 24.57 -8.67 15.92
N TYR A 10 23.73 -8.29 14.94
CA TYR A 10 22.62 -7.38 15.18
C TYR A 10 21.32 -8.17 15.25
N LYS A 11 20.47 -7.91 16.25
CA LYS A 11 19.10 -8.43 16.29
C LYS A 11 18.16 -7.61 15.39
N ARG A 12 17.05 -8.23 14.99
CA ARG A 12 16.02 -7.55 14.19
C ARG A 12 15.40 -6.46 15.06
N ALA A 13 15.46 -5.23 14.58
CA ALA A 13 14.88 -4.07 15.25
C ALA A 13 14.06 -3.32 14.20
N GLY A 14 12.77 -3.15 14.48
CA GLY A 14 11.86 -2.47 13.57
C GLY A 14 11.31 -1.17 14.12
N GLY A 15 10.55 -0.48 13.27
CA GLY A 15 9.78 0.69 13.64
C GLY A 15 8.83 0.43 14.81
N ARG A 16 8.56 1.49 15.56
CA ARG A 16 7.66 1.46 16.72
C ARG A 16 6.28 1.93 16.30
N GLU A 17 5.26 1.50 17.01
CA GLU A 17 3.89 2.00 16.85
C GLU A 17 3.52 2.79 18.12
N LEU A 18 2.76 3.88 18.00
CA LEU A 18 2.26 4.63 19.17
C LEU A 18 1.41 3.73 20.10
N PRO A 19 1.17 4.06 21.37
CA PRO A 19 0.23 3.33 22.22
C PRO A 19 -1.20 3.35 21.66
N VAL A 20 -1.99 2.28 21.88
CA VAL A 20 -3.37 2.17 21.34
C VAL A 20 -4.24 3.38 21.69
N GLY A 21 -4.17 3.87 22.92
CA GLY A 21 -4.96 5.03 23.37
C GLY A 21 -4.63 6.34 22.65
N GLU A 22 -3.44 6.46 22.06
CA GLU A 22 -3.08 7.61 21.21
C GLU A 22 -3.56 7.41 19.77
N ARG A 23 -3.36 6.21 19.21
CA ARG A 23 -3.77 5.86 17.83
C ARG A 23 -5.26 6.08 17.57
N LEU A 24 -6.09 5.86 18.59
CA LEU A 24 -7.55 5.99 18.49
C LEU A 24 -8.04 7.43 18.44
N ARG A 25 -7.18 8.41 18.77
CA ARG A 25 -7.54 9.84 18.81
C ARG A 25 -7.42 10.54 17.45
N HIS A 26 -6.85 9.87 16.44
CA HIS A 26 -6.62 10.46 15.13
C HIS A 26 -6.64 9.43 14.00
N PHE A 27 -6.77 9.93 12.77
CA PHE A 27 -6.64 9.14 11.55
C PHE A 27 -5.25 9.22 10.92
N GLY A 28 -4.34 10.03 11.44
CA GLY A 28 -2.95 10.09 10.97
C GLY A 28 -2.15 8.82 11.23
N ARG A 29 -0.98 8.71 10.58
CA ARG A 29 -0.05 7.59 10.73
C ARG A 29 0.47 7.47 12.16
N PHE A 30 0.57 6.24 12.66
CA PHE A 30 1.09 5.95 14.02
C PHE A 30 2.33 5.05 14.03
N THR A 31 2.80 4.61 12.86
CA THR A 31 4.04 3.82 12.72
C THR A 31 5.21 4.77 12.51
N LEU A 32 6.24 4.62 13.34
CA LEU A 32 7.45 5.42 13.34
C LEU A 32 8.61 4.60 12.79
N LEU A 33 9.38 5.18 11.86
CA LEU A 33 10.62 4.59 11.40
C LEU A 33 11.67 4.55 12.54
N PRO A 34 12.57 3.54 12.56
CA PRO A 34 13.76 3.58 13.39
C PRO A 34 14.68 4.76 13.01
N ASP A 35 15.64 5.07 13.89
CA ASP A 35 16.73 5.99 13.57
C ASP A 35 17.67 5.42 12.49
N ASP A 36 18.47 6.31 11.90
CA ASP A 36 19.41 5.98 10.82
C ASP A 36 20.43 4.91 11.25
N GLU A 37 20.87 4.90 12.52
CA GLU A 37 21.80 3.90 13.03
C GLU A 37 21.17 2.50 13.06
N THR A 38 19.92 2.40 13.53
CA THR A 38 19.17 1.16 13.54
C THR A 38 18.91 0.67 12.12
N LEU A 39 18.50 1.57 11.21
CA LEU A 39 18.29 1.24 9.80
C LEU A 39 19.58 0.73 9.14
N ASN A 40 20.72 1.38 9.40
CA ASN A 40 22.03 0.95 8.93
C ASN A 40 22.36 -0.48 9.40
N ARG A 41 22.19 -0.76 10.71
CA ARG A 41 22.37 -2.10 11.29
C ARG A 41 21.41 -3.13 10.69
N GLN A 42 20.17 -2.75 10.38
CA GLN A 42 19.23 -3.66 9.71
C GLN A 42 19.64 -3.95 8.26
N GLY A 43 20.16 -2.97 7.52
CA GLY A 43 20.77 -3.20 6.20
C GLY A 43 21.97 -4.15 6.27
N ALA A 44 22.77 -4.04 7.33
CA ALA A 44 23.93 -4.90 7.59
C ALA A 44 23.56 -6.37 7.81
N ARG A 45 22.32 -6.69 8.20
CA ARG A 45 21.82 -8.08 8.38
C ARG A 45 21.64 -8.82 7.04
N CYS A 46 21.71 -8.16 5.89
CA CYS A 46 21.64 -8.83 4.60
C CYS A 46 22.81 -9.81 4.43
N MET A 47 22.52 -11.07 4.09
CA MET A 47 23.53 -12.14 4.04
C MET A 47 24.29 -12.26 2.71
N ASP A 48 24.03 -11.37 1.74
CA ASP A 48 24.58 -11.51 0.38
C ASP A 48 24.32 -12.88 -0.24
N CYS A 49 23.06 -13.33 -0.18
CA CYS A 49 22.69 -14.69 -0.60
C CYS A 49 23.05 -14.91 -2.09
N GLY A 50 23.75 -16.01 -2.40
CA GLY A 50 24.04 -16.36 -3.79
C GLY A 50 22.78 -16.56 -4.65
N VAL A 51 21.68 -17.00 -4.04
CA VAL A 51 20.33 -17.00 -4.62
C VAL A 51 19.40 -16.18 -3.72
N PRO A 52 19.12 -14.90 -4.05
CA PRO A 52 18.29 -14.03 -3.21
C PRO A 52 16.79 -14.34 -3.36
N PHE A 53 16.25 -15.25 -2.55
CA PHE A 53 14.81 -15.56 -2.58
C PHE A 53 13.90 -14.32 -2.41
N CYS A 54 14.38 -13.29 -1.70
CA CYS A 54 13.66 -12.04 -1.48
C CYS A 54 13.33 -11.27 -2.78
N HIS A 55 14.14 -11.36 -3.83
CA HIS A 55 13.88 -10.70 -5.14
C HIS A 55 13.28 -11.64 -6.19
N SER A 56 13.03 -12.90 -5.83
CA SER A 56 12.52 -13.93 -6.74
C SER A 56 10.99 -13.96 -6.77
N SER A 57 10.42 -14.87 -7.55
CA SER A 57 8.97 -15.15 -7.58
C SER A 57 8.38 -15.55 -6.22
N PHE A 58 9.19 -15.99 -5.26
CA PHE A 58 8.75 -16.28 -3.88
C PHE A 58 8.65 -15.02 -3.00
N GLY A 59 9.42 -13.99 -3.34
CA GLY A 59 9.58 -12.77 -2.54
C GLY A 59 8.85 -11.59 -3.15
N CYS A 60 9.60 -10.61 -3.68
CA CYS A 60 9.06 -9.38 -4.23
C CYS A 60 8.48 -9.59 -5.64
N PRO A 61 7.17 -9.35 -5.87
CA PRO A 61 6.57 -9.47 -7.20
C PRO A 61 7.13 -8.51 -8.26
N LEU A 62 7.75 -7.40 -7.81
CA LEU A 62 8.39 -6.43 -8.70
C LEU A 62 9.81 -6.85 -9.12
N GLY A 63 10.36 -7.91 -8.53
CA GLY A 63 11.76 -8.27 -8.74
C GLY A 63 12.73 -7.21 -8.19
N ASN A 64 12.34 -6.48 -7.12
CA ASN A 64 13.15 -5.41 -6.55
C ASN A 64 14.57 -5.89 -6.23
N LEU A 65 15.57 -5.03 -6.48
CA LEU A 65 16.99 -5.29 -6.25
C LEU A 65 17.38 -5.19 -4.75
N ILE A 66 16.67 -5.94 -3.90
CA ILE A 66 16.71 -5.83 -2.44
C ILE A 66 18.11 -5.91 -1.83
N PRO A 67 18.96 -6.89 -2.19
CA PRO A 67 20.30 -6.97 -1.62
C PRO A 67 21.14 -5.71 -1.89
N GLU A 68 20.96 -5.07 -3.03
CA GLU A 68 21.75 -3.92 -3.46
C GLU A 68 21.41 -2.67 -2.65
N TRP A 69 20.13 -2.30 -2.59
CA TRP A 69 19.75 -1.12 -1.81
C TRP A 69 19.87 -1.35 -0.29
N ASN A 70 19.84 -2.59 0.20
CA ASN A 70 20.23 -2.91 1.58
C ASN A 70 21.72 -2.62 1.84
N ASP A 71 22.59 -3.01 0.90
CA ASP A 71 24.03 -2.75 0.98
C ASP A 71 24.32 -1.24 0.95
N PHE A 72 23.65 -0.50 0.08
CA PHE A 72 23.78 0.95 0.01
C PHE A 72 23.33 1.64 1.30
N VAL A 73 22.22 1.22 1.92
CA VAL A 73 21.81 1.72 3.24
C VAL A 73 22.87 1.43 4.30
N TYR A 74 23.43 0.21 4.33
CA TYR A 74 24.51 -0.15 5.24
C TYR A 74 25.78 0.71 5.04
N ARG A 75 26.09 1.10 3.80
CA ARG A 75 27.22 1.98 3.48
C ARG A 75 26.91 3.47 3.63
N ASN A 76 25.71 3.83 4.09
CA ASN A 76 25.19 5.20 4.15
C ASN A 76 25.10 5.91 2.79
N GLN A 77 24.99 5.14 1.70
CA GLN A 77 24.85 5.59 0.31
C GLN A 77 23.37 5.69 -0.07
N TRP A 78 22.66 6.60 0.58
CA TRP A 78 21.19 6.64 0.53
C TRP A 78 20.62 7.04 -0.83
N GLN A 79 21.34 7.88 -1.58
CA GLN A 79 20.90 8.30 -2.91
C GLN A 79 21.00 7.13 -3.90
N GLU A 80 22.09 6.37 -3.86
CA GLU A 80 22.29 5.17 -4.68
C GLU A 80 21.27 4.08 -4.30
N ALA A 81 20.94 3.95 -3.01
CA ALA A 81 19.86 3.07 -2.57
C ALA A 81 18.51 3.44 -3.21
N TYR A 82 18.19 4.73 -3.28
CA TYR A 82 16.98 5.23 -3.94
C TYR A 82 17.01 4.99 -5.45
N GLU A 83 18.12 5.31 -6.11
CA GLU A 83 18.28 5.09 -7.55
C GLU A 83 18.07 3.63 -7.92
N ARG A 84 18.57 2.69 -7.11
CA ARG A 84 18.30 1.26 -7.28
C ARG A 84 16.85 0.86 -7.03
N LEU A 85 16.23 1.42 -6.00
CA LEU A 85 14.84 1.14 -5.64
C LEU A 85 13.87 1.59 -6.75
N GLU A 86 14.08 2.79 -7.31
CA GLU A 86 13.19 3.36 -8.34
C GLU A 86 13.24 2.60 -9.67
N ILE A 87 14.34 1.89 -9.99
CA ILE A 87 14.45 1.11 -11.24
C ILE A 87 13.31 0.10 -11.39
N THR A 88 12.87 -0.49 -10.29
CA THR A 88 11.91 -1.61 -10.29
C THR A 88 10.54 -1.23 -9.70
N ASN A 89 10.48 -0.19 -8.88
CA ASN A 89 9.26 0.20 -8.19
C ASN A 89 8.92 1.67 -8.47
N ASN A 90 7.80 1.91 -9.15
CA ASN A 90 7.27 3.26 -9.36
C ASN A 90 6.84 3.93 -8.05
N PHE A 91 6.40 3.15 -7.06
CA PHE A 91 5.74 3.65 -5.84
C PHE A 91 6.25 2.97 -4.54
N PRO A 92 7.56 3.10 -4.22
CA PRO A 92 8.11 2.60 -2.97
C PRO A 92 7.44 3.20 -1.73
N GLU A 93 6.89 4.41 -1.80
CA GLU A 93 6.14 5.01 -0.70
C GLU A 93 4.81 4.27 -0.44
N PHE A 94 4.13 3.74 -1.45
CA PHE A 94 2.87 3.02 -1.24
C PHE A 94 3.14 1.60 -0.74
N THR A 95 4.11 0.93 -1.36
CA THR A 95 4.51 -0.44 -1.02
C THR A 95 5.20 -0.50 0.34
N GLY A 96 6.08 0.45 0.67
CA GLY A 96 6.69 0.60 1.99
C GLY A 96 5.68 0.78 3.12
N HIS A 97 4.51 1.38 2.84
CA HIS A 97 3.40 1.46 3.79
C HIS A 97 2.54 0.19 3.82
N LEU A 98 2.16 -0.34 2.67
CA LEU A 98 1.02 -1.26 2.56
C LEU A 98 1.41 -2.72 2.29
N CYS A 99 2.57 -2.97 1.71
CA CYS A 99 2.99 -4.30 1.29
C CYS A 99 2.97 -5.29 2.48
N PRO A 100 2.49 -6.54 2.30
CA PRO A 100 2.57 -7.57 3.34
C PRO A 100 3.97 -8.17 3.50
N ALA A 101 4.98 -7.59 2.83
CA ALA A 101 6.39 -7.97 2.87
C ALA A 101 6.66 -9.46 2.57
N PRO A 102 6.20 -9.98 1.40
CA PRO A 102 6.51 -11.36 1.00
C PRO A 102 8.03 -11.59 0.86
N CYS A 103 8.78 -10.55 0.47
CA CYS A 103 10.24 -10.54 0.45
C CYS A 103 10.89 -10.86 1.81
N GLU A 104 10.29 -10.42 2.92
CA GLU A 104 10.77 -10.75 4.27
C GLU A 104 10.43 -12.20 4.60
N THR A 105 9.28 -12.67 4.16
CA THR A 105 8.85 -14.06 4.39
C THR A 105 9.72 -15.07 3.64
N ALA A 106 10.16 -14.70 2.44
CA ALA A 106 11.07 -15.49 1.60
C ALA A 106 12.56 -15.24 1.91
N CYS A 107 12.90 -14.31 2.80
CA CYS A 107 14.28 -14.04 3.17
C CYS A 107 14.95 -15.32 3.68
N THR A 108 16.17 -15.63 3.24
CA THR A 108 16.87 -16.85 3.67
C THR A 108 17.08 -16.90 5.19
N LEU A 109 17.20 -15.75 5.87
CA LEU A 109 17.22 -15.71 7.34
C LEU A 109 15.94 -16.30 7.96
N SER A 110 14.80 -16.18 7.29
CA SER A 110 13.52 -16.71 7.76
C SER A 110 13.43 -18.23 7.76
N ILE A 111 14.48 -18.96 7.41
CA ILE A 111 14.55 -20.40 7.67
C ILE A 111 14.62 -20.66 9.19
N ASN A 112 15.42 -19.90 9.94
CA ASN A 112 15.72 -20.17 11.34
C ASN A 112 15.91 -18.93 12.24
N ASP A 113 15.87 -17.71 11.67
CA ASP A 113 15.92 -16.46 12.41
C ASP A 113 14.95 -15.42 11.79
N SER A 114 14.95 -14.22 12.36
CA SER A 114 14.15 -13.10 11.92
C SER A 114 14.67 -12.55 10.58
N PRO A 115 13.80 -12.20 9.62
CA PRO A 115 14.24 -11.64 8.35
C PRO A 115 14.95 -10.29 8.49
N VAL A 116 15.55 -9.81 7.40
CA VAL A 116 15.90 -8.38 7.24
C VAL A 116 14.60 -7.55 7.22
N THR A 117 14.61 -6.33 7.76
CA THR A 117 13.46 -5.40 7.75
C THR A 117 13.29 -4.70 6.40
N ILE A 118 13.16 -5.49 5.33
CA ILE A 118 13.15 -5.06 3.92
C ILE A 118 12.10 -3.97 3.69
N LYS A 119 10.87 -4.14 4.17
CA LYS A 119 9.79 -3.16 3.98
C LYS A 119 10.10 -1.82 4.66
N GLN A 120 10.75 -1.85 5.83
CA GLN A 120 11.08 -0.63 6.57
C GLN A 120 12.25 0.10 5.94
N LEU A 121 13.22 -0.63 5.38
CA LEU A 121 14.32 -0.05 4.61
C LEU A 121 13.79 0.58 3.31
N GLU A 122 12.90 -0.10 2.58
CA GLU A 122 12.19 0.48 1.42
C GLU A 122 11.50 1.80 1.78
N LEU A 123 10.72 1.81 2.86
CA LEU A 123 10.03 3.02 3.33
C LEU A 123 11.03 4.12 3.74
N ALA A 124 12.10 3.79 4.46
CA ALA A 124 13.09 4.76 4.89
C ALA A 124 13.84 5.40 3.71
N ILE A 125 14.20 4.59 2.70
CA ILE A 125 14.87 5.07 1.49
C ILE A 125 13.99 6.11 0.78
N ILE A 126 12.72 5.79 0.53
CA ILE A 126 11.83 6.72 -0.20
C ILE A 126 11.46 7.96 0.61
N GLU A 127 11.20 7.84 1.92
CA GLU A 127 10.94 9.03 2.75
C GLU A 127 12.15 9.97 2.80
N ARG A 128 13.37 9.41 2.89
CA ARG A 128 14.59 10.20 2.78
C ARG A 128 14.72 10.82 1.39
N ALA A 129 14.49 10.07 0.32
CA ALA A 129 14.61 10.59 -1.04
C ALA A 129 13.67 11.79 -1.31
N PHE A 130 12.43 11.76 -0.80
CA PHE A 130 11.54 12.92 -0.87
C PHE A 130 12.04 14.09 -0.02
N ARG A 131 12.51 13.83 1.21
CA ARG A 131 13.04 14.88 2.11
C ARG A 131 14.27 15.58 1.55
N GLU A 132 15.18 14.83 0.93
CA GLU A 132 16.42 15.34 0.33
C GLU A 132 16.23 15.89 -1.11
N GLY A 133 15.01 15.80 -1.66
CA GLY A 133 14.69 16.32 -2.99
C GLY A 133 15.21 15.49 -4.17
N TRP A 134 15.54 14.21 -3.96
CA TRP A 134 16.02 13.30 -5.02
C TRP A 134 14.90 12.80 -5.94
N VAL A 135 13.65 12.83 -5.47
CA VAL A 135 12.48 12.45 -6.26
C VAL A 135 12.07 13.61 -7.18
N VAL A 136 12.72 13.70 -8.33
CA VAL A 136 12.49 14.78 -9.31
C VAL A 136 11.65 14.31 -10.51
N PRO A 137 10.90 15.21 -11.18
CA PRO A 137 10.27 14.92 -12.45
C PRO A 137 11.28 14.50 -13.52
N ARG A 138 10.99 13.42 -14.25
CA ARG A 138 11.76 12.95 -15.42
C ARG A 138 10.93 13.07 -16.71
N PRO A 139 10.69 14.30 -17.22
CA PRO A 139 10.03 14.45 -18.51
C PRO A 139 10.86 13.78 -19.62
N PRO A 140 10.23 13.27 -20.69
CA PRO A 140 10.96 12.60 -21.77
C PRO A 140 11.78 13.59 -22.61
N ASP A 141 12.99 13.17 -22.99
CA ASP A 141 13.86 13.97 -23.88
C ASP A 141 13.29 14.14 -25.28
N ARG A 142 12.48 13.16 -25.74
CA ARG A 142 11.88 13.14 -27.08
C ARG A 142 10.43 12.68 -27.00
N LEU A 143 9.56 13.35 -27.76
CA LEU A 143 8.18 12.93 -27.90
C LEU A 143 8.04 11.92 -29.03
N SER A 144 7.31 10.84 -28.76
CA SER A 144 6.98 9.79 -29.74
C SER A 144 5.92 10.22 -30.77
N GLY A 145 5.20 11.32 -30.51
CA GLY A 145 4.01 11.71 -31.28
C GLY A 145 2.79 10.80 -31.06
N LYS A 146 2.88 9.80 -30.16
CA LYS A 146 1.81 8.87 -29.83
C LYS A 146 1.08 9.25 -28.54
N SER A 147 -0.22 8.97 -28.51
CA SER A 147 -1.13 9.33 -27.45
C SER A 147 -1.77 8.10 -26.80
N VAL A 148 -1.82 8.07 -25.47
CA VAL A 148 -2.38 6.96 -24.68
C VAL A 148 -3.43 7.48 -23.70
N ALA A 149 -4.61 6.87 -23.74
CA ALA A 149 -5.63 7.01 -22.70
C ALA A 149 -5.50 5.89 -21.67
N VAL A 150 -5.35 6.24 -20.40
CA VAL A 150 -5.35 5.29 -19.27
C VAL A 150 -6.66 5.46 -18.51
N ILE A 151 -7.48 4.41 -18.45
CA ILE A 151 -8.79 4.44 -17.80
C ILE A 151 -8.66 3.85 -16.40
N GLY A 152 -8.75 4.70 -15.38
CA GLY A 152 -8.61 4.36 -13.97
C GLY A 152 -7.29 4.82 -13.38
N SER A 153 -7.35 5.50 -12.23
CA SER A 153 -6.19 6.09 -11.56
C SER A 153 -5.66 5.28 -10.37
N GLY A 154 -5.92 3.98 -10.34
CA GLY A 154 -5.31 3.07 -9.37
C GLY A 154 -3.81 2.87 -9.61
N PRO A 155 -3.11 2.09 -8.75
CA PRO A 155 -1.68 1.83 -8.87
C PRO A 155 -1.25 1.35 -10.27
N ALA A 156 -2.03 0.46 -10.89
CA ALA A 156 -1.73 -0.04 -12.23
C ALA A 156 -1.76 1.07 -13.30
N GLY A 157 -2.80 1.90 -13.28
CA GLY A 157 -2.94 3.01 -14.23
C GLY A 157 -1.86 4.07 -14.03
N LEU A 158 -1.55 4.41 -12.77
CA LEU A 158 -0.51 5.38 -12.44
C LEU A 158 0.90 4.88 -12.84
N ALA A 159 1.23 3.62 -12.56
CA ALA A 159 2.53 3.05 -12.92
C ALA A 159 2.71 3.05 -14.45
N ALA A 160 1.69 2.57 -15.18
CA ALA A 160 1.72 2.58 -16.63
C ALA A 160 1.81 4.01 -17.19
N ALA A 161 1.05 4.95 -16.63
CA ALA A 161 1.08 6.34 -17.06
C ALA A 161 2.46 6.98 -16.91
N GLN A 162 3.13 6.75 -15.76
CA GLN A 162 4.47 7.27 -15.52
C GLN A 162 5.48 6.67 -16.51
N GLN A 163 5.48 5.35 -16.67
CA GLN A 163 6.41 4.67 -17.57
C GLN A 163 6.19 5.10 -19.04
N LEU A 164 4.94 5.18 -19.50
CA LEU A 164 4.61 5.62 -20.85
C LEU A 164 5.01 7.09 -21.08
N ARG A 165 4.82 7.95 -20.07
CA ARG A 165 5.19 9.35 -20.16
C ARG A 165 6.70 9.52 -20.27
N ARG A 166 7.48 8.82 -19.43
CA ARG A 166 8.95 8.79 -19.47
C ARG A 166 9.50 8.25 -20.80
N ASN A 167 8.75 7.38 -21.47
CA ASN A 167 9.07 6.88 -22.82
C ASN A 167 8.63 7.82 -23.97
N GLY A 168 8.14 9.03 -23.68
CA GLY A 168 7.85 10.03 -24.71
C GLY A 168 6.41 10.02 -25.23
N HIS A 169 5.50 9.25 -24.65
CA HIS A 169 4.09 9.25 -25.06
C HIS A 169 3.29 10.37 -24.39
N GLY A 170 2.33 10.95 -25.11
CA GLY A 170 1.32 11.83 -24.52
C GLY A 170 0.32 10.99 -23.73
N VAL A 171 0.25 11.15 -22.41
CA VAL A 171 -0.57 10.29 -21.55
C VAL A 171 -1.66 11.10 -20.87
N THR A 172 -2.91 10.65 -21.01
CA THR A 172 -4.06 11.17 -20.25
C THR A 172 -4.65 10.05 -19.39
N VAL A 173 -4.71 10.26 -18.08
CA VAL A 173 -5.36 9.36 -17.11
C VAL A 173 -6.77 9.88 -16.82
N PHE A 174 -7.77 9.06 -17.10
CA PHE A 174 -9.18 9.32 -16.81
C PHE A 174 -9.58 8.62 -15.52
N GLU A 175 -10.22 9.36 -14.62
CA GLU A 175 -10.72 8.89 -13.34
C GLU A 175 -12.18 9.29 -13.19
N ARG A 176 -13.03 8.34 -12.79
CA ARG A 176 -14.46 8.60 -12.57
C ARG A 176 -14.74 9.41 -11.30
N SER A 177 -13.84 9.33 -10.32
CA SER A 177 -13.96 9.98 -9.03
C SER A 177 -13.43 11.41 -9.08
N ALA A 178 -13.81 12.23 -8.09
CA ALA A 178 -13.37 13.63 -7.97
C ALA A 178 -11.85 13.80 -7.83
N LYS A 179 -11.14 12.77 -7.35
CA LYS A 179 -9.68 12.79 -7.19
C LYS A 179 -9.02 11.48 -7.64
N ILE A 180 -7.77 11.63 -8.07
CA ILE A 180 -6.88 10.57 -8.54
C ILE A 180 -6.40 9.69 -7.38
N GLY A 181 -6.29 8.38 -7.62
CA GLY A 181 -5.68 7.41 -6.69
C GLY A 181 -6.46 6.11 -6.50
N GLY A 182 -7.70 6.01 -7.01
CA GLY A 182 -8.55 4.84 -6.79
C GLY A 182 -8.65 4.46 -5.31
N LEU A 183 -8.39 3.18 -4.99
CA LEU A 183 -8.43 2.69 -3.62
C LEU A 183 -7.32 3.24 -2.72
N LEU A 184 -6.19 3.73 -3.25
CA LEU A 184 -5.19 4.41 -2.42
C LEU A 184 -5.78 5.66 -1.76
N ARG A 185 -6.73 6.31 -2.45
CA ARG A 185 -7.43 7.49 -1.94
C ARG A 185 -8.70 7.14 -1.20
N TYR A 186 -9.61 6.39 -1.83
CA TYR A 186 -10.96 6.20 -1.31
C TYR A 186 -11.15 4.86 -0.57
N GLY A 187 -10.21 3.91 -0.66
CA GLY A 187 -10.33 2.63 0.03
C GLY A 187 -9.53 2.59 1.34
N ILE A 188 -8.22 2.75 1.22
CA ILE A 188 -7.26 2.56 2.31
C ILE A 188 -7.33 3.75 3.27
N PRO A 189 -7.49 3.55 4.58
CA PRO A 189 -7.53 4.66 5.55
C PRO A 189 -6.20 5.42 5.72
N ASP A 190 -6.27 6.70 6.10
CA ASP A 190 -5.11 7.55 6.36
C ASP A 190 -4.14 6.99 7.42
N PHE A 191 -4.66 6.23 8.39
CA PHE A 191 -3.82 5.66 9.44
C PHE A 191 -2.89 4.54 8.91
N LYS A 192 -3.15 4.06 7.69
CA LYS A 192 -2.26 3.18 6.92
C LYS A 192 -1.49 3.92 5.82
N LEU A 193 -2.15 4.83 5.10
CA LEU A 193 -1.56 5.64 4.04
C LEU A 193 -2.22 7.03 3.97
N GLU A 194 -1.51 8.02 4.50
CA GLU A 194 -1.93 9.42 4.48
C GLU A 194 -1.97 9.98 3.05
N LYS A 195 -3.01 10.77 2.72
CA LYS A 195 -3.25 11.17 1.32
C LYS A 195 -2.19 12.10 0.74
N HIS A 196 -1.52 12.88 1.59
CA HIS A 196 -0.43 13.75 1.14
C HIS A 196 0.74 12.97 0.50
N ILE A 197 0.93 11.70 0.89
CA ILE A 197 1.95 10.80 0.30
C ILE A 197 1.61 10.46 -1.16
N LEU A 198 0.33 10.26 -1.45
CA LEU A 198 -0.16 10.12 -2.81
C LEU A 198 -0.06 11.46 -3.56
N ASP A 199 -0.46 12.56 -2.93
CA ASP A 199 -0.47 13.88 -3.57
C ASP A 199 0.91 14.32 -4.05
N ARG A 200 1.97 14.15 -3.24
CA ARG A 200 3.35 14.49 -3.64
C ARG A 200 3.82 13.68 -4.86
N ARG A 201 3.40 12.41 -4.98
CA ARG A 201 3.72 11.59 -6.17
C ARG A 201 2.95 12.05 -7.40
N LEU A 202 1.66 12.35 -7.25
CA LEU A 202 0.83 12.84 -8.35
C LEU A 202 1.33 14.19 -8.89
N GLN A 203 1.78 15.08 -8.00
CA GLN A 203 2.44 16.33 -8.39
C GLN A 203 3.70 16.08 -9.22
N GLN A 204 4.54 15.14 -8.79
CA GLN A 204 5.74 14.75 -9.53
C GLN A 204 5.39 14.19 -10.92
N MET A 205 4.39 13.32 -11.03
CA MET A 205 3.93 12.76 -12.30
C MET A 205 3.28 13.82 -13.22
N ALA A 206 2.52 14.76 -12.65
CA ALA A 206 1.96 15.88 -13.41
C ALA A 206 3.07 16.76 -13.98
N ALA A 207 4.13 17.01 -13.20
CA ALA A 207 5.30 17.74 -13.67
C ALA A 207 6.12 16.98 -14.75
N GLU A 208 6.03 15.65 -14.82
CA GLU A 208 6.54 14.86 -15.96
C GLU A 208 5.69 15.03 -17.25
N GLY A 209 4.50 15.62 -17.13
CA GLY A 209 3.55 15.86 -18.21
C GLY A 209 2.41 14.84 -18.32
N VAL A 210 2.15 14.05 -17.27
CA VAL A 210 0.93 13.22 -17.22
C VAL A 210 -0.29 14.13 -17.03
N VAL A 211 -1.28 14.01 -17.91
CA VAL A 211 -2.54 14.77 -17.80
C VAL A 211 -3.55 13.95 -17.01
N PHE A 212 -4.10 14.52 -15.95
CA PHE A 212 -5.18 13.90 -15.17
C PHE A 212 -6.53 14.53 -15.52
N LYS A 213 -7.55 13.69 -15.73
CA LYS A 213 -8.95 14.08 -15.95
C LYS A 213 -9.82 13.33 -14.94
N THR A 214 -10.29 14.03 -13.92
CA THR A 214 -11.23 13.52 -12.92
C THR A 214 -12.66 13.67 -13.41
N ASP A 215 -13.62 13.12 -12.66
CA ASP A 215 -15.05 13.22 -12.93
C ASP A 215 -15.40 12.80 -14.37
N ALA A 216 -14.69 11.79 -14.88
CA ALA A 216 -14.80 11.29 -16.24
C ALA A 216 -15.00 9.77 -16.23
N ALA A 217 -16.25 9.34 -16.11
CA ALA A 217 -16.63 7.94 -16.21
C ALA A 217 -16.67 7.49 -17.68
N ILE A 218 -15.65 6.73 -18.09
CA ILE A 218 -15.61 6.18 -19.45
C ILE A 218 -16.66 5.07 -19.61
N GLY A 219 -17.49 5.21 -20.65
CA GLY A 219 -18.68 4.39 -20.87
C GLY A 219 -19.98 5.10 -20.51
N GLU A 220 -19.92 6.16 -19.69
CA GLU A 220 -21.07 6.98 -19.27
C GLU A 220 -20.92 8.40 -19.82
N ASP A 221 -19.93 9.16 -19.34
CA ASP A 221 -19.67 10.54 -19.77
C ASP A 221 -18.97 10.62 -21.14
N LEU A 222 -18.02 9.70 -21.36
CA LEU A 222 -17.25 9.61 -22.60
C LEU A 222 -17.36 8.22 -23.20
N SER A 223 -17.75 8.14 -24.46
CA SER A 223 -17.86 6.84 -25.15
C SER A 223 -16.50 6.24 -25.48
N MET A 224 -16.39 4.91 -25.40
CA MET A 224 -15.19 4.19 -25.88
C MET A 224 -14.88 4.46 -27.36
N ARG A 225 -15.91 4.77 -28.17
CA ARG A 225 -15.75 5.14 -29.58
C ARG A 225 -15.01 6.48 -29.74
N TYR A 226 -15.29 7.44 -28.88
CA TYR A 226 -14.55 8.71 -28.84
C TYR A 226 -13.08 8.44 -28.53
N LEU A 227 -12.78 7.70 -27.46
CA LEU A 227 -11.40 7.41 -27.06
C LEU A 227 -10.61 6.72 -28.18
N ARG A 228 -11.21 5.74 -28.86
CA ARG A 228 -10.57 5.03 -29.99
C ARG A 228 -10.27 5.92 -31.21
N LYS A 229 -10.97 7.05 -31.36
CA LYS A 229 -10.69 8.03 -32.42
C LYS A 229 -9.64 9.06 -32.01
N THR A 230 -9.54 9.35 -30.72
CA THR A 230 -8.68 10.42 -30.18
C THR A 230 -7.30 9.92 -29.78
N PHE A 231 -7.18 8.67 -29.31
CA PHE A 231 -5.94 8.11 -28.78
C PHE A 231 -5.45 6.93 -29.63
N ASP A 232 -4.13 6.80 -29.78
CA ASP A 232 -3.50 5.66 -30.46
C ASP A 232 -3.68 4.36 -29.66
N VAL A 233 -3.60 4.44 -28.33
CA VAL A 233 -3.68 3.29 -27.42
C VAL A 233 -4.61 3.60 -26.25
N ILE A 234 -5.33 2.57 -25.79
CA ILE A 234 -6.17 2.64 -24.60
C ILE A 234 -5.73 1.53 -23.63
N LEU A 235 -5.44 1.92 -22.39
CA LEU A 235 -5.17 1.00 -21.28
C LEU A 235 -6.35 1.02 -20.31
N ILE A 236 -6.91 -0.15 -19.98
CA ILE A 236 -8.00 -0.29 -19.01
C ILE A 236 -7.42 -0.75 -17.68
N ALA A 237 -7.51 0.09 -16.66
CA ALA A 237 -7.00 -0.11 -15.31
C ALA A 237 -8.04 0.24 -14.23
N THR A 238 -9.30 -0.12 -14.47
CA THR A 238 -10.47 0.26 -13.65
C THR A 238 -10.59 -0.50 -12.32
N GLY A 239 -9.82 -1.58 -12.15
CA GLY A 239 -9.88 -2.42 -10.95
C GLY A 239 -11.18 -3.22 -10.81
N ALA A 240 -11.40 -3.80 -9.62
CA ALA A 240 -12.53 -4.66 -9.29
C ALA A 240 -13.44 -4.02 -8.23
N GLY A 241 -14.16 -2.97 -8.60
CA GLY A 241 -14.97 -2.17 -7.68
C GLY A 241 -16.35 -2.74 -7.34
N ARG A 242 -16.79 -3.84 -7.97
CA ARG A 242 -18.12 -4.42 -7.72
C ARG A 242 -18.08 -5.23 -6.40
N PRO A 243 -18.89 -4.87 -5.39
CA PRO A 243 -18.92 -5.61 -4.13
C PRO A 243 -19.55 -7.00 -4.32
N ARG A 244 -19.20 -7.92 -3.42
CA ARG A 244 -19.84 -9.24 -3.31
C ARG A 244 -20.94 -9.15 -2.27
N ALA A 245 -22.19 -9.35 -2.70
CA ALA A 245 -23.35 -9.40 -1.81
C ALA A 245 -23.47 -10.77 -1.13
N LEU A 246 -24.08 -10.79 0.05
CA LEU A 246 -24.53 -12.01 0.71
C LEU A 246 -26.02 -12.21 0.42
N GLU A 247 -26.37 -13.37 -0.12
CA GLU A 247 -27.76 -13.73 -0.43
C GLU A 247 -28.44 -14.30 0.82
N VAL A 248 -28.66 -13.43 1.81
CA VAL A 248 -29.27 -13.77 3.10
C VAL A 248 -30.43 -12.83 3.43
N PRO A 249 -31.44 -13.30 4.18
CA PRO A 249 -32.50 -12.43 4.67
C PRO A 249 -31.95 -11.23 5.47
N GLY A 250 -32.42 -10.03 5.15
CA GLY A 250 -32.04 -8.79 5.82
C GLY A 250 -30.74 -8.13 5.34
N ALA A 251 -30.15 -8.59 4.23
CA ALA A 251 -28.99 -7.94 3.60
C ALA A 251 -29.27 -6.51 3.10
N ASP A 252 -30.54 -6.13 2.97
CA ASP A 252 -31.05 -4.82 2.57
C ASP A 252 -31.51 -3.94 3.74
N LEU A 253 -31.39 -4.43 4.98
CA LEU A 253 -31.79 -3.66 6.17
C LEU A 253 -30.92 -2.42 6.37
N ARG A 254 -31.54 -1.38 6.96
CA ARG A 254 -30.83 -0.15 7.33
C ARG A 254 -29.68 -0.47 8.28
N GLY A 255 -28.48 -0.02 7.92
CA GLY A 255 -27.24 -0.24 8.69
C GLY A 255 -26.36 -1.36 8.14
N VAL A 256 -26.83 -2.11 7.14
CA VAL A 256 -25.99 -3.00 6.34
C VAL A 256 -25.33 -2.19 5.23
N HIS A 257 -24.01 -2.19 5.20
CA HIS A 257 -23.21 -1.40 4.25
C HIS A 257 -22.10 -2.25 3.65
N PHE A 258 -21.80 -2.03 2.37
CA PHE A 258 -20.59 -2.59 1.77
C PHE A 258 -19.36 -1.88 2.32
N ALA A 259 -18.27 -2.63 2.51
CA ALA A 259 -17.04 -2.08 3.06
C ALA A 259 -16.50 -0.88 2.27
N MET A 260 -16.56 -0.93 0.93
CA MET A 260 -16.10 0.18 0.08
C MET A 260 -16.99 1.41 0.18
N GLU A 261 -18.28 1.25 0.46
CA GLU A 261 -19.17 2.38 0.73
C GLU A 261 -18.79 3.04 2.07
N TYR A 262 -18.62 2.23 3.12
CA TYR A 262 -18.22 2.72 4.44
C TYR A 262 -16.86 3.42 4.43
N LEU A 263 -15.84 2.78 3.86
CA LEU A 263 -14.48 3.30 3.84
C LEU A 263 -14.32 4.52 2.94
N SER A 264 -14.98 4.56 1.77
CA SER A 264 -14.91 5.74 0.89
C SER A 264 -15.50 6.99 1.54
N ARG A 265 -16.68 6.88 2.18
CA ARG A 265 -17.27 8.01 2.91
C ARG A 265 -16.40 8.44 4.10
N ALA A 266 -15.80 7.50 4.83
CA ALA A 266 -14.89 7.83 5.92
C ALA A 266 -13.63 8.56 5.42
N ASN A 267 -13.03 8.09 4.31
CA ASN A 267 -11.85 8.71 3.71
C ASN A 267 -12.16 10.11 3.15
N CYS A 268 -13.31 10.31 2.50
CA CYS A 268 -13.75 11.65 2.07
C CYS A 268 -13.89 12.61 3.25
N LEU A 269 -14.48 12.15 4.36
CA LEU A 269 -14.64 12.98 5.55
C LEU A 269 -13.27 13.37 6.15
N VAL A 270 -12.35 12.41 6.25
CA VAL A 270 -10.99 12.65 6.77
C VAL A 270 -10.20 13.59 5.86
N SER A 271 -10.39 13.51 4.53
CA SER A 271 -9.73 14.40 3.56
C SER A 271 -10.37 15.79 3.45
N GLY A 272 -11.46 16.05 4.19
CA GLY A 272 -12.21 17.30 4.13
C GLY A 272 -13.00 17.48 2.83
N GLU A 273 -13.22 16.40 2.06
CA GLU A 273 -14.09 16.43 0.89
C GLU A 273 -15.56 16.56 1.33
N THR A 274 -16.25 17.57 0.79
CA THR A 274 -17.69 17.74 0.96
C THR A 274 -18.41 16.84 -0.04
N ASP A 275 -18.91 15.72 0.46
CA ASP A 275 -19.77 14.80 -0.27
C ASP A 275 -21.21 15.00 0.22
N ASP A 276 -22.17 15.15 -0.70
CA ASP A 276 -23.59 15.28 -0.36
C ASP A 276 -24.15 14.02 0.31
N ARG A 277 -23.41 12.90 0.24
CA ARG A 277 -23.79 11.64 0.88
C ARG A 277 -23.56 11.71 2.40
N GLN A 278 -24.59 11.34 3.16
CA GLN A 278 -24.50 11.27 4.61
C GLN A 278 -23.35 10.34 5.08
N PRO A 279 -22.55 10.76 6.07
CA PRO A 279 -21.47 9.92 6.58
C PRO A 279 -22.04 8.67 7.27
N ILE A 280 -21.40 7.52 7.04
CA ILE A 280 -21.68 6.30 7.80
C ILE A 280 -20.79 6.34 9.05
N THR A 281 -21.41 6.47 10.21
CA THR A 281 -20.73 6.52 11.51
C THR A 281 -20.98 5.28 12.35
N ALA A 282 -19.91 4.77 12.95
CA ALA A 282 -19.88 3.71 13.95
C ALA A 282 -19.98 4.22 15.40
N GLY A 283 -19.93 5.54 15.62
CA GLY A 283 -19.86 6.14 16.96
C GLY A 283 -20.99 5.67 17.88
N GLY A 284 -20.64 5.12 19.04
CA GLY A 284 -21.57 4.62 20.05
C GLY A 284 -22.31 3.33 19.66
N LYS A 285 -22.02 2.72 18.51
CA LYS A 285 -22.72 1.53 18.00
C LYS A 285 -21.95 0.24 18.26
N ASN A 286 -22.66 -0.89 18.23
CA ASN A 286 -22.06 -2.20 18.06
C ASN A 286 -21.93 -2.47 16.56
N VAL A 287 -20.72 -2.77 16.09
CA VAL A 287 -20.41 -2.96 14.67
C VAL A 287 -20.02 -4.40 14.42
N LEU A 288 -20.60 -5.02 13.38
CA LEU A 288 -20.19 -6.32 12.87
C LEU A 288 -19.53 -6.14 11.51
N VAL A 289 -18.28 -6.61 11.38
CA VAL A 289 -17.54 -6.66 10.12
C VAL A 289 -17.52 -8.10 9.61
N ILE A 290 -18.02 -8.33 8.41
CA ILE A 290 -18.00 -9.66 7.78
C ILE A 290 -16.83 -9.72 6.79
N GLY A 291 -15.86 -10.59 7.08
CA GLY A 291 -14.63 -10.80 6.31
C GLY A 291 -13.35 -10.44 7.10
N GLY A 292 -12.35 -11.33 7.08
CA GLY A 292 -11.08 -11.15 7.80
C GLY A 292 -9.88 -10.76 6.92
N GLY A 293 -10.12 -10.32 5.69
CA GLY A 293 -9.09 -9.71 4.84
C GLY A 293 -8.70 -8.28 5.27
N ASP A 294 -7.78 -7.67 4.51
CA ASP A 294 -7.28 -6.31 4.81
C ASP A 294 -8.40 -5.25 4.84
N THR A 295 -9.38 -5.36 3.94
CA THR A 295 -10.57 -4.50 3.92
C THR A 295 -11.40 -4.62 5.21
N GLY A 296 -11.52 -5.83 5.76
CA GLY A 296 -12.18 -6.05 7.05
C GLY A 296 -11.39 -5.39 8.18
N SER A 297 -10.07 -5.57 8.19
CA SER A 297 -9.18 -4.88 9.14
C SER A 297 -9.29 -3.35 9.04
N ASP A 298 -9.44 -2.80 7.84
CA ASP A 298 -9.65 -1.36 7.63
C ASP A 298 -10.98 -0.89 8.21
N CYS A 299 -12.05 -1.67 8.03
CA CYS A 299 -13.35 -1.38 8.64
C CYS A 299 -13.28 -1.38 10.16
N VAL A 300 -12.58 -2.36 10.76
CA VAL A 300 -12.34 -2.43 12.21
C VAL A 300 -11.59 -1.18 12.70
N GLY A 301 -10.47 -0.84 12.06
CA GLY A 301 -9.65 0.30 12.47
C GLY A 301 -10.38 1.65 12.34
N THR A 302 -11.21 1.81 11.31
CA THR A 302 -12.06 2.99 11.12
C THR A 302 -13.18 3.03 12.15
N ALA A 303 -13.86 1.92 12.43
CA ALA A 303 -14.94 1.86 13.42
C ALA A 303 -14.44 2.19 14.84
N ASN A 304 -13.26 1.68 15.21
CA ASN A 304 -12.64 1.99 16.51
C ASN A 304 -12.33 3.49 16.65
N ARG A 305 -11.77 4.12 15.62
CA ARG A 305 -11.47 5.57 15.60
C ARG A 305 -12.72 6.46 15.57
N GLN A 306 -13.82 5.95 15.04
CA GLN A 306 -15.12 6.62 15.10
C GLN A 306 -15.81 6.47 16.47
N GLY A 307 -15.20 5.72 17.42
CA GLY A 307 -15.75 5.54 18.76
C GLY A 307 -16.86 4.49 18.84
N ALA A 308 -16.75 3.40 18.06
CA ALA A 308 -17.65 2.25 18.22
C ALA A 308 -17.66 1.74 19.66
N LYS A 309 -18.85 1.38 20.17
CA LYS A 309 -19.01 0.79 21.51
C LYS A 309 -18.37 -0.60 21.56
N LYS A 310 -18.54 -1.38 20.49
CA LYS A 310 -17.99 -2.72 20.34
C LYS A 310 -17.84 -3.07 18.86
N VAL A 311 -16.76 -3.76 18.50
CA VAL A 311 -16.51 -4.21 17.13
C VAL A 311 -16.31 -5.73 17.13
N TYR A 312 -17.08 -6.41 16.29
CA TYR A 312 -16.96 -7.83 16.00
C TYR A 312 -16.45 -8.02 14.57
N GLN A 313 -15.66 -9.06 14.35
CA GLN A 313 -15.22 -9.45 13.02
C GLN A 313 -15.39 -10.94 12.82
N PHE A 314 -16.21 -11.31 11.82
CA PHE A 314 -16.50 -12.71 11.51
C PHE A 314 -15.75 -13.11 10.25
N GLU A 315 -15.01 -14.22 10.33
CA GLU A 315 -14.29 -14.82 9.21
C GLU A 315 -14.94 -16.16 8.81
N ILE A 316 -15.07 -16.39 7.50
CA ILE A 316 -15.69 -17.61 6.97
C ILE A 316 -14.74 -18.81 7.00
N MET A 317 -13.44 -18.56 7.10
CA MET A 317 -12.42 -19.58 7.17
C MET A 317 -12.12 -19.99 8.63
N PRO A 318 -11.72 -21.25 8.87
CA PRO A 318 -11.28 -21.70 10.19
C PRO A 318 -10.13 -20.86 10.73
N LYS A 319 -10.06 -20.72 12.06
CA LYS A 319 -8.97 -20.00 12.72
C LYS A 319 -7.61 -20.59 12.33
N PRO A 320 -6.71 -19.81 11.69
CA PRO A 320 -5.37 -20.29 11.37
C PRO A 320 -4.56 -20.61 12.64
N GLY A 321 -3.59 -21.52 12.52
CA GLY A 321 -2.70 -21.87 13.62
C GLY A 321 -1.87 -20.69 14.14
N GLU A 322 -1.61 -20.66 15.44
CA GLU A 322 -0.70 -19.68 16.03
C GLU A 322 0.75 -20.05 15.77
N TRP A 323 1.58 -19.05 15.50
CA TRP A 323 3.01 -19.23 15.33
C TRP A 323 3.76 -18.09 16.03
N ARG A 324 4.58 -18.45 17.04
CA ARG A 324 5.24 -17.47 17.93
C ARG A 324 6.74 -17.34 17.69
N HIS A 325 7.29 -18.10 16.75
CA HIS A 325 8.70 -17.98 16.38
C HIS A 325 8.90 -16.87 15.33
N SER A 326 10.11 -16.32 15.29
CA SER A 326 10.47 -15.23 14.37
C SER A 326 10.73 -15.68 12.94
N HIS A 327 11.00 -16.97 12.73
CA HIS A 327 11.24 -17.58 11.44
C HIS A 327 9.93 -18.05 10.78
N ASN A 328 9.99 -18.33 9.48
CA ASN A 328 8.87 -18.74 8.65
C ASN A 328 8.72 -20.28 8.67
N PRO A 329 7.59 -20.84 9.14
CA PRO A 329 7.39 -22.30 9.18
C PRO A 329 7.15 -22.93 7.81
N GLN A 330 6.93 -22.13 6.76
CA GLN A 330 6.62 -22.59 5.41
C GLN A 330 7.57 -21.96 4.37
N TRP A 331 8.80 -21.64 4.77
CA TRP A 331 9.80 -21.02 3.89
C TRP A 331 10.01 -21.85 2.62
N PRO A 332 10.11 -21.22 1.42
CA PRO A 332 10.11 -19.77 1.15
C PRO A 332 8.71 -19.17 0.94
N HIS A 333 7.65 -19.96 1.10
CA HIS A 333 6.27 -19.54 0.86
C HIS A 333 5.70 -18.70 2.01
N ARG A 334 4.61 -17.99 1.71
CA ARG A 334 3.87 -17.22 2.73
C ARG A 334 3.22 -18.18 3.73
N PRO A 335 3.49 -18.06 5.04
CA PRO A 335 2.95 -18.99 6.02
C PRO A 335 1.47 -18.75 6.26
N HIS A 336 0.71 -19.83 6.30
CA HIS A 336 -0.69 -19.84 6.74
C HIS A 336 -0.76 -19.87 8.28
N ILE A 337 -0.60 -18.69 8.89
CA ILE A 337 -0.59 -18.49 10.34
C ILE A 337 -1.52 -17.35 10.74
N LEU A 338 -1.97 -17.36 12.00
CA LEU A 338 -2.84 -16.33 12.54
C LEU A 338 -2.12 -14.98 12.55
N ARG A 339 -2.66 -14.00 11.82
CA ARG A 339 -2.16 -12.63 11.80
C ARG A 339 -3.08 -11.72 12.61
N THR A 340 -2.46 -10.81 13.36
CA THR A 340 -3.13 -9.78 14.14
C THR A 340 -2.60 -8.42 13.68
N THR A 341 -3.49 -7.61 13.10
CA THR A 341 -3.15 -6.27 12.62
C THR A 341 -3.18 -5.26 13.76
N SER A 342 -2.68 -4.04 13.51
CA SER A 342 -2.86 -2.91 14.41
C SER A 342 -4.33 -2.66 14.75
N SER A 343 -5.22 -2.75 13.77
CA SER A 343 -6.67 -2.56 13.94
C SER A 343 -7.29 -3.62 14.86
N HIS A 344 -6.84 -4.87 14.82
CA HIS A 344 -7.30 -5.89 15.77
C HIS A 344 -6.82 -5.57 17.20
N ARG A 345 -5.58 -5.08 17.36
CA ARG A 345 -5.04 -4.66 18.66
C ARG A 345 -5.72 -3.42 19.25
N GLU A 346 -6.35 -2.61 18.41
CA GLU A 346 -7.10 -1.42 18.82
C GLU A 346 -8.45 -1.74 19.45
N GLY A 347 -9.00 -2.93 19.21
CA GLY A 347 -10.25 -3.41 19.80
C GLY A 347 -11.11 -4.17 18.78
N CYS A 348 -11.18 -5.49 18.89
CA CYS A 348 -12.05 -6.32 18.05
C CYS A 348 -12.23 -7.71 18.67
N GLU A 349 -13.47 -8.18 18.74
CA GLU A 349 -13.76 -9.60 19.02
C GLU A 349 -13.86 -10.36 17.69
N ARG A 350 -12.96 -11.32 17.52
CA ARG A 350 -12.83 -12.09 16.28
C ARG A 350 -13.47 -13.46 16.46
N GLU A 351 -14.33 -13.83 15.52
CA GLU A 351 -15.01 -15.12 15.44
C GLU A 351 -14.66 -15.80 14.10
N TRP A 352 -14.62 -17.13 14.11
CA TRP A 352 -14.30 -17.97 12.95
C TRP A 352 -15.35 -19.06 12.80
N ALA A 353 -15.56 -19.51 11.57
CA ALA A 353 -16.47 -20.61 11.24
C ALA A 353 -15.98 -21.98 11.72
#